data_AF-A0A411YKS4-F1
#
_entry.id   AF-A0A411YKS4-F1
#
_cell.length_a   1.000
_cell.length_b   1.000
_cell.length_c   1.000
_cell.angle_alpha   90.00
_cell.angle_beta   90.00
_cell.angle_gamma   90.00
#
_symmetry.space_group_name_H-M   'P 1'
#
loop_
_entity.id
_entity.type
_entity.pdbx_description
1 polymer ?
#
loop_
_entity_poly.entity_id
_entity_poly.type
_entity_poly.pdbx_seq_one_letter_code
_entity_poly.pdbx_strand_id
1 'polypeptide(L)'
;MSEFGYHAFDLSQWVVTDEGAIRGREPAGEPLLSVDLAQRLRDAGLPWRPITGDRFVVPDADLDEHTFLISPMSVDVAEAPAGQVITFGGAVEWGLDAIMLREVVWLPREAQLRAALGERFRMLERDGERFRVRFWVEGDETVVHPLAVEAYGLAVLRCLEQSPSED
;
A
#
# COMPACT_ATOMS: atom_id res chain seq x y z
N MET A 1 -14.91 -13.60 -38.60
CA MET A 1 -14.08 -14.35 -37.63
C MET A 1 -12.64 -14.22 -38.08
N SER A 2 -11.90 -13.24 -37.54
CA SER A 2 -10.48 -13.07 -37.85
C SER A 2 -9.68 -13.66 -36.70
N GLU A 3 -9.00 -14.77 -36.96
CA GLU A 3 -8.03 -15.39 -36.05
C GLU A 3 -6.74 -14.55 -36.05
N PHE A 4 -6.39 -13.97 -34.91
CA PHE A 4 -5.04 -13.46 -34.67
C PHE A 4 -4.21 -14.62 -34.12
N GLY A 5 -3.26 -15.11 -34.93
CA GLY A 5 -2.26 -16.08 -34.49
C GLY A 5 -1.27 -15.43 -33.52
N TYR A 6 -1.21 -15.95 -32.30
CA TYR A 6 -0.12 -15.68 -31.37
C TYR A 6 1.02 -16.67 -31.64
N HIS A 7 2.15 -16.17 -32.13
CA HIS A 7 3.40 -16.93 -32.06
C HIS A 7 3.83 -16.99 -30.59
N ALA A 8 3.88 -18.19 -30.02
CA ALA A 8 4.48 -18.43 -28.71
C ALA A 8 5.94 -17.97 -28.76
N PHE A 9 6.30 -17.04 -27.86
CA PHE A 9 7.65 -16.51 -27.74
C PHE A 9 8.55 -17.56 -27.07
N ASP A 10 9.67 -17.91 -27.69
CA ASP A 10 10.61 -18.90 -27.15
C ASP A 10 11.48 -18.26 -26.05
N LEU A 11 11.19 -18.61 -24.79
CA LEU A 11 11.86 -18.10 -23.61
C LEU A 11 13.21 -18.79 -23.32
N SER A 12 13.63 -19.78 -24.11
CA SER A 12 14.90 -20.48 -23.92
C SER A 12 16.15 -19.65 -24.29
N GLN A 13 15.96 -18.44 -24.85
CA GLN A 13 17.04 -17.53 -25.22
C GLN A 13 17.45 -16.54 -24.11
N TRP A 14 16.81 -16.58 -22.94
CA TRP A 14 17.18 -15.74 -21.80
C TRP A 14 18.21 -16.47 -20.92
N VAL A 15 19.46 -16.06 -21.04
CA VAL A 15 20.51 -16.42 -20.08
C VAL A 15 20.28 -15.60 -18.81
N VAL A 16 19.81 -16.25 -17.75
CA VAL A 16 19.83 -15.69 -16.39
C VAL A 16 21.29 -15.58 -15.98
N THR A 17 21.84 -14.38 -16.02
CA THR A 17 23.12 -14.10 -15.37
C THR A 17 22.88 -13.98 -13.88
N ASP A 18 23.59 -14.82 -13.12
CA ASP A 18 23.73 -14.75 -11.68
C ASP A 18 24.11 -13.33 -11.21
N GLU A 19 23.65 -12.97 -10.01
CA GLU A 19 23.75 -11.66 -9.35
C GLU A 19 22.93 -10.50 -9.95
N GLY A 20 21.74 -10.25 -9.41
CA GLY A 20 21.00 -9.04 -9.73
C GLY A 20 19.66 -8.95 -9.02
N ALA A 21 19.69 -8.69 -7.70
CA ALA A 21 18.53 -8.29 -6.93
C ALA A 21 17.65 -7.34 -7.75
N ILE A 22 16.39 -7.72 -7.96
CA ILE A 22 15.37 -6.85 -8.56
C ILE A 22 15.14 -5.71 -7.57
N ARG A 23 16.03 -4.72 -7.57
CA ARG A 23 15.74 -3.41 -7.01
C ARG A 23 14.84 -2.73 -8.02
N GLY A 24 13.56 -3.05 -7.95
CA GLY A 24 12.53 -2.17 -8.49
C GLY A 24 12.88 -0.78 -8.00
N ARG A 25 13.10 0.15 -8.93
CA ARG A 25 13.31 1.55 -8.59
C ARG A 25 12.11 1.96 -7.74
N GLU A 26 12.33 2.21 -6.44
CA GLU A 26 11.24 2.69 -5.59
C GLU A 26 10.62 3.90 -6.30
N PRO A 27 9.37 3.81 -6.79
CA PRO A 27 8.72 4.97 -7.36
C PRO A 27 8.76 6.01 -6.24
N ALA A 28 9.30 7.21 -6.49
CA ALA A 28 9.48 8.25 -5.47
C ALA A 28 8.25 8.30 -4.55
N GLY A 29 8.35 7.65 -3.40
CA GLY A 29 7.21 7.00 -2.79
C GLY A 29 6.30 8.04 -2.18
N GLU A 30 5.00 7.95 -2.46
CA GLU A 30 4.02 8.54 -1.56
C GLU A 30 4.38 8.10 -0.12
N PRO A 31 4.47 9.03 0.85
CA PRO A 31 4.80 8.67 2.22
C PRO A 31 3.89 7.54 2.70
N LEU A 32 4.49 6.48 3.23
CA LEU A 32 3.74 5.36 3.80
C LEU A 32 3.29 5.70 5.21
N LEU A 33 2.14 5.14 5.59
CA LEU A 33 1.73 5.10 6.99
C LEU A 33 2.74 4.25 7.77
N SER A 34 3.16 4.71 8.94
CA SER A 34 3.98 3.91 9.83
C SER A 34 3.28 2.60 10.21
N VAL A 35 4.08 1.54 10.32
CA VAL A 35 3.59 0.20 10.70
C VAL A 35 2.95 0.24 12.09
N ASP A 36 3.49 1.02 13.03
CA ASP A 36 2.91 1.22 14.37
C ASP A 36 1.47 1.77 14.29
N LEU A 37 1.28 2.87 13.53
CA LEU A 37 -0.05 3.46 13.40
C LEU A 37 -1.01 2.55 12.64
N ALA A 38 -0.51 1.83 11.63
CA ALA A 38 -1.29 0.82 10.91
C ALA A 38 -1.77 -0.32 11.82
N GLN A 39 -0.90 -0.83 12.71
CA GLN A 39 -1.26 -1.84 13.71
C GLN A 39 -2.33 -1.30 14.66
N ARG A 40 -2.15 -0.08 15.18
CA ARG A 40 -3.13 0.56 16.07
C ARG A 40 -4.49 0.74 15.41
N LEU A 41 -4.53 1.10 14.13
CA LEU A 41 -5.78 1.20 13.36
C LEU A 41 -6.48 -0.16 13.22
N ARG A 42 -5.71 -1.22 12.93
CA ARG A 42 -6.23 -2.59 12.87
C ARG A 42 -6.79 -3.01 14.22
N ASP A 43 -6.05 -2.77 15.29
CA ASP A 43 -6.42 -3.19 16.65
C ASP A 43 -7.62 -2.39 17.18
N ALA A 44 -7.79 -1.14 16.74
CA ALA A 44 -8.98 -0.33 16.95
C ALA A 44 -10.17 -0.71 16.05
N GLY A 45 -10.03 -1.74 15.21
CA GLY A 45 -11.12 -2.31 14.43
C GLY A 45 -11.41 -1.61 13.10
N LEU A 46 -10.44 -0.91 12.49
CA LEU A 46 -10.61 -0.35 11.14
C LEU A 46 -10.99 -1.47 10.14
N PRO A 47 -12.21 -1.46 9.56
CA PRO A 47 -12.60 -2.48 8.61
C PRO A 47 -11.79 -2.34 7.32
N TRP A 48 -11.25 -3.46 6.83
CA TRP A 48 -10.48 -3.48 5.59
C TRP A 48 -11.01 -4.51 4.59
N ARG A 49 -11.17 -4.09 3.34
CA ARG A 49 -11.50 -4.95 2.20
C ARG A 49 -10.40 -4.77 1.15
N PRO A 50 -9.52 -5.77 0.96
CA PRO A 50 -8.37 -5.62 0.08
C PRO A 50 -8.77 -5.32 -1.36
N ILE A 51 -8.11 -4.35 -1.98
CA ILE A 51 -8.24 -4.01 -3.38
C ILE A 51 -6.87 -3.89 -4.05
N THR A 52 -6.85 -4.00 -5.37
CA THR A 52 -5.66 -3.68 -6.16
C THR A 52 -5.10 -2.30 -5.79
N GLY A 53 -3.79 -2.24 -5.57
CA GLY A 53 -3.06 -1.05 -5.16
C GLY A 53 -2.92 -0.89 -3.66
N ASP A 54 -3.51 -1.78 -2.85
CA ASP A 54 -3.29 -1.81 -1.41
C ASP A 54 -1.89 -2.29 -1.07
N ARG A 55 -1.31 -1.67 -0.04
CA ARG A 55 0.00 -2.03 0.50
C ARG A 55 -0.16 -2.71 1.84
N PHE A 56 0.73 -3.65 2.16
CA PHE A 56 0.73 -4.32 3.45
C PHE A 56 2.13 -4.77 3.84
N VAL A 57 2.31 -5.06 5.13
CA VAL A 57 3.48 -5.76 5.68
C VAL A 57 3.03 -7.03 6.36
N VAL A 58 3.97 -7.96 6.56
CA VAL A 58 3.75 -9.20 7.31
C VAL A 58 4.66 -9.15 8.54
N PRO A 59 4.17 -8.68 9.70
CA PRO A 59 4.95 -8.70 10.93
C PRO A 59 5.33 -10.12 11.31
N ASP A 60 6.46 -10.28 12.00
CA ASP A 60 6.90 -11.55 12.63
C ASP A 60 7.19 -12.72 11.66
N ALA A 61 7.35 -12.44 10.36
CA ALA A 61 7.61 -13.45 9.33
C ALA A 61 9.01 -13.35 8.69
N ASP A 62 9.96 -12.64 9.32
CA ASP A 62 11.25 -12.22 8.71
C ASP A 62 11.07 -11.45 7.36
N LEU A 63 9.88 -10.87 7.15
CA LEU A 63 9.46 -10.11 5.97
C LEU A 63 9.02 -8.67 6.33
N ASP A 64 9.25 -8.26 7.57
CA ASP A 64 8.84 -6.98 8.14
C ASP A 64 9.57 -5.77 7.53
N GLU A 65 10.75 -6.00 6.95
CA GLU A 65 11.49 -5.01 6.15
C GLU A 65 10.89 -4.79 4.75
N HIS A 66 9.89 -5.61 4.35
CA HIS A 66 9.29 -5.55 3.01
C HIS A 66 7.86 -5.02 3.05
N THR A 67 7.59 -4.04 2.18
CA THR A 67 6.23 -3.62 1.86
C THR A 67 5.78 -4.34 0.59
N PHE A 68 4.67 -5.07 0.70
CA PHE A 68 4.01 -5.75 -0.41
C PHE A 68 2.90 -4.88 -1.00
N LEU A 69 2.60 -5.09 -2.28
CA LEU A 69 1.54 -4.40 -3.02
C LEU A 69 0.63 -5.44 -3.67
N ILE A 70 -0.70 -5.32 -3.52
CA ILE A 70 -1.63 -6.08 -4.34
C ILE A 70 -1.60 -5.52 -5.75
N SER A 71 -0.87 -6.20 -6.63
CA SER A 71 -0.79 -5.86 -8.05
C SER A 71 -1.65 -6.83 -8.87
N PRO A 72 -2.43 -6.36 -9.86
CA PRO A 72 -3.16 -7.25 -10.77
C PRO A 72 -2.20 -7.96 -11.74
N MET A 73 -1.08 -7.29 -12.07
CA MET A 73 0.07 -7.74 -12.84
C MET A 73 1.09 -6.60 -12.76
N SER A 74 2.36 -6.87 -12.42
CA SER A 74 3.38 -5.81 -12.41
C SER A 74 3.80 -5.50 -13.84
N VAL A 75 3.82 -4.22 -14.22
CA VAL A 75 4.31 -3.76 -15.52
C VAL A 75 5.47 -2.82 -15.25
N ASP A 76 6.68 -3.21 -15.67
CA ASP A 76 7.91 -2.48 -15.42
C ASP A 76 8.62 -2.12 -16.72
N VAL A 77 9.33 -0.99 -16.72
CA VAL A 77 10.26 -0.64 -17.81
C VAL A 77 11.66 -1.07 -17.41
N ALA A 78 12.26 -1.96 -18.20
CA ALA A 78 13.61 -2.44 -18.00
C ALA A 78 14.53 -2.00 -19.15
N GLU A 79 15.81 -1.81 -18.85
CA GLU A 79 16.85 -1.60 -19.86
C GLU A 79 17.29 -2.95 -20.43
N ALA A 80 17.32 -3.09 -21.76
CA ALA A 80 17.83 -4.27 -22.45
C ALA A 80 18.83 -3.85 -23.54
N PRO A 81 19.66 -4.77 -24.07
CA PRO A 81 20.60 -4.46 -25.16
C PRO A 81 19.94 -3.84 -26.41
N ALA A 82 18.65 -4.05 -26.61
CA ALA A 82 17.85 -3.49 -27.70
C ALA A 82 17.19 -2.13 -27.36
N GLY A 83 17.36 -1.61 -26.15
CA GLY A 83 16.71 -0.40 -25.63
C GLY A 83 15.74 -0.69 -24.47
N GLN A 84 14.92 0.31 -24.12
CA GLN A 84 13.90 0.16 -23.08
C GLN A 84 12.80 -0.82 -23.52
N VAL A 85 12.53 -1.81 -22.69
CA VAL A 85 11.50 -2.81 -22.91
C VAL A 85 10.46 -2.75 -21.78
N ILE A 86 9.20 -3.03 -22.14
CA ILE A 86 8.14 -3.23 -21.15
C ILE A 86 8.15 -4.71 -20.76
N THR A 87 8.30 -4.97 -19.47
CA THR A 87 8.27 -6.29 -18.86
C THR A 87 6.97 -6.46 -18.09
N PHE A 88 6.39 -7.64 -18.19
CA PHE A 88 5.19 -8.01 -17.45
C PHE A 88 5.60 -9.04 -16.40
N GLY A 89 5.65 -8.60 -15.14
CA GLY A 89 5.96 -9.45 -13.99
C GLY A 89 4.82 -10.44 -13.71
N GLY A 90 5.18 -11.69 -13.41
CA GLY A 90 4.20 -12.75 -13.14
C GLY A 90 4.75 -14.16 -12.88
N ALA A 91 6.06 -14.41 -13.08
CA ALA A 91 6.67 -15.66 -12.64
C ALA A 91 7.19 -15.49 -11.20
N VAL A 92 6.57 -16.19 -10.25
CA VAL A 92 6.95 -16.16 -8.84
C VAL A 92 8.20 -17.02 -8.65
N GLU A 93 9.32 -16.41 -8.24
CA GLU A 93 10.54 -17.12 -7.81
C GLU A 93 10.70 -17.15 -6.27
N TRP A 94 9.61 -16.96 -5.52
CA TRP A 94 9.62 -17.08 -4.06
C TRP A 94 8.42 -17.93 -3.61
N GLY A 95 8.72 -19.06 -2.96
CA GLY A 95 7.79 -20.13 -2.58
C GLY A 95 6.86 -19.81 -1.41
N LEU A 96 6.22 -18.64 -1.44
CA LEU A 96 5.14 -18.32 -0.51
C LEU A 96 3.80 -18.46 -1.23
N ASP A 97 3.18 -19.63 -1.09
CA ASP A 97 1.95 -19.95 -1.84
C ASP A 97 0.73 -19.14 -1.34
N ALA A 98 0.65 -18.84 -0.02
CA ALA A 98 -0.45 -18.09 0.59
C ALA A 98 -0.10 -17.52 1.98
N ILE A 99 -0.76 -16.42 2.36
CA ILE A 99 -0.80 -15.83 3.72
C ILE A 99 -2.25 -15.51 4.08
N MET A 100 -2.62 -15.63 5.36
CA MET A 100 -3.97 -15.29 5.80
C MET A 100 -4.12 -13.77 5.98
N LEU A 101 -5.26 -13.19 5.57
CA LEU A 101 -5.49 -11.74 5.67
C LEU A 101 -5.37 -11.17 7.09
N ARG A 102 -5.58 -12.00 8.12
CA ARG A 102 -5.42 -11.59 9.52
C ARG A 102 -3.96 -11.44 9.95
N GLU A 103 -3.04 -12.07 9.22
CA GLU A 103 -1.60 -12.08 9.51
C GLU A 103 -0.89 -10.86 8.89
N VAL A 104 -1.60 -10.07 8.08
CA VAL A 104 -1.04 -8.86 7.47
C VAL A 104 -1.48 -7.59 8.19
N VAL A 105 -0.65 -6.56 8.08
CA VAL A 105 -0.99 -5.19 8.48
C VAL A 105 -1.07 -4.34 7.22
N TRP A 106 -2.25 -3.82 6.93
CA TRP A 106 -2.48 -2.92 5.79
C TRP A 106 -1.83 -1.57 6.05
N LEU A 107 -1.27 -0.95 5.00
CA LEU A 107 -0.75 0.41 5.01
C LEU A 107 -1.65 1.31 4.12
N PRO A 108 -2.79 1.79 4.65
CA PRO A 108 -3.71 2.64 3.90
C PRO A 108 -3.04 3.90 3.34
N ARG A 109 -3.37 4.25 2.10
CA ARG A 109 -2.98 5.54 1.51
C ARG A 109 -3.79 6.69 2.09
N GLU A 110 -3.31 7.92 1.87
CA GLU A 110 -3.98 9.14 2.29
C GLU A 110 -5.45 9.18 1.83
N ALA A 111 -5.70 8.84 0.56
CA ALA A 111 -7.04 8.82 -0.01
C ALA A 111 -7.99 7.83 0.70
N GLN A 112 -7.47 6.68 1.12
CA GLN A 112 -8.24 5.63 1.79
C GLN A 112 -8.55 6.02 3.24
N LEU A 113 -7.60 6.62 3.94
CA LEU A 113 -7.81 7.14 5.30
C LEU A 113 -8.81 8.30 5.32
N ARG A 114 -8.72 9.22 4.35
CA ARG A 114 -9.71 10.28 4.16
C ARG A 114 -11.10 9.70 3.88
N ALA A 115 -11.20 8.66 3.05
CA ALA A 115 -12.47 7.98 2.81
C ALA A 115 -13.02 7.31 4.09
N ALA A 116 -12.15 6.74 4.93
CA ALA A 116 -12.53 6.14 6.21
C ALA A 116 -13.06 7.16 7.23
N LEU A 117 -12.60 8.41 7.20
CA LEU A 117 -13.21 9.50 7.96
C LEU A 117 -14.63 9.83 7.48
N GLY A 118 -14.89 9.73 6.18
CA GLY A 118 -16.20 10.00 5.60
C GLY A 118 -16.69 11.41 5.92
N GLU A 119 -17.95 11.52 6.37
CA GLU A 119 -18.59 12.80 6.71
C GLU A 119 -17.97 13.50 7.93
N ARG A 120 -17.18 12.78 8.73
CA ARG A 120 -16.44 13.36 9.87
C ARG A 120 -15.30 14.26 9.40
N PHE A 121 -14.76 14.06 8.20
CA PHE A 121 -13.69 14.91 7.68
C PHE A 121 -14.19 16.33 7.41
N ARG A 122 -13.42 17.33 7.86
CA ARG A 122 -13.75 18.74 7.67
C ARG A 122 -12.78 19.46 6.75
N MET A 123 -11.48 19.28 6.96
CA MET A 123 -10.47 20.04 6.22
C MET A 123 -9.09 19.37 6.33
N LEU A 124 -8.32 19.45 5.25
CA LEU A 124 -6.87 19.29 5.27
C LEU A 124 -6.25 20.65 4.95
N GLU A 125 -5.36 21.11 5.81
CA GLU A 125 -4.62 22.35 5.61
C GLU A 125 -3.12 22.05 5.70
N ARG A 126 -2.33 22.66 4.81
CA ARG A 126 -0.88 22.68 4.96
C ARG A 126 -0.50 23.89 5.81
N ASP A 127 0.12 23.63 6.96
CA ASP A 127 0.61 24.66 7.89
C ASP A 127 2.14 24.60 7.94
N GLY A 128 2.77 25.42 7.10
CA GLY A 128 4.22 25.38 6.88
C GLY A 128 4.69 24.02 6.32
N GLU A 129 5.50 23.33 7.10
CA GLU A 129 6.05 22.00 6.79
C GLU A 129 5.20 20.84 7.35
N ARG A 130 4.02 21.14 7.90
CA ARG A 130 3.12 20.14 8.50
C ARG A 130 1.76 20.14 7.83
N PHE A 131 1.02 19.07 8.06
CA PHE A 131 -0.36 18.89 7.63
C PHE A 131 -1.27 18.86 8.86
N ARG A 132 -2.34 19.64 8.80
CA ARG A 132 -3.39 19.73 9.80
C ARG A 132 -4.66 19.10 9.24
N VAL A 133 -5.11 18.01 9.85
CA VAL A 133 -6.39 17.37 9.55
C VAL A 133 -7.39 17.80 10.62
N ARG A 134 -8.48 18.44 10.20
CA ARG A 134 -9.63 18.74 11.06
C ARG A 134 -10.75 17.77 10.75
N PHE A 135 -11.39 17.27 11.79
CA PHE A 135 -12.46 16.30 11.70
C PHE A 135 -13.39 16.45 12.89
N TRP A 136 -14.55 15.80 12.83
CA TRP A 136 -15.53 15.81 13.89
C TRP A 136 -15.60 14.44 14.58
N VAL A 137 -15.42 14.41 15.90
CA VAL A 137 -15.70 13.25 16.75
C VAL A 137 -16.08 13.78 18.14
N GLU A 138 -17.36 13.66 18.50
CA GLU A 138 -17.94 14.27 19.72
C GLU A 138 -17.64 15.79 19.87
N GLY A 139 -17.31 16.47 18.77
CA GLY A 139 -16.78 17.84 18.76
C GLY A 139 -15.81 18.07 17.60
N ASP A 140 -15.38 19.32 17.39
CA ASP A 140 -14.33 19.64 16.41
C ASP A 140 -12.96 19.26 16.97
N GLU A 141 -12.26 18.39 16.27
CA GLU A 141 -10.95 17.87 16.63
C GLU A 141 -9.92 18.21 15.54
N THR A 142 -8.64 18.21 15.94
CA THR A 142 -7.53 18.51 15.04
C THR A 142 -6.29 17.69 15.35
N VAL A 143 -5.72 17.11 14.30
CA VAL A 143 -4.41 16.45 14.36
C VAL A 143 -3.44 17.19 13.44
N VAL A 144 -2.19 17.32 13.89
CA VAL A 144 -1.09 17.90 13.10
C VAL A 144 0.07 16.92 13.01
N HIS A 145 0.57 16.67 11.80
CA HIS A 145 1.73 15.80 11.58
C HIS A 145 2.57 16.28 10.38
N PRO A 146 3.91 16.08 10.35
CA PRO A 146 4.73 16.39 9.17
C PRO A 146 4.32 15.67 7.88
N LEU A 147 3.65 14.52 8.00
CA LEU A 147 3.15 13.73 6.88
C LEU A 147 1.62 13.70 6.90
N ALA A 148 1.00 13.96 5.75
CA ALA A 148 -0.47 13.97 5.63
C ALA A 148 -1.08 12.59 5.93
N VAL A 149 -0.47 11.52 5.42
CA VAL A 149 -0.92 10.13 5.64
C VAL A 149 -1.01 9.79 7.14
N GLU A 150 -0.03 10.21 7.94
CA GLU A 150 0.00 10.04 9.39
C GLU A 150 -1.05 10.91 10.10
N ALA A 151 -1.23 12.17 9.67
CA ALA A 151 -2.26 13.05 10.22
C ALA A 151 -3.67 12.46 10.01
N TYR A 152 -3.94 11.91 8.83
CA TYR A 152 -5.20 11.20 8.57
C TYR A 152 -5.32 9.91 9.38
N GLY A 153 -4.25 9.11 9.47
CA GLY A 153 -4.26 7.86 10.23
C GLY A 153 -4.58 8.09 11.70
N LEU A 154 -3.97 9.10 12.32
CA LEU A 154 -4.26 9.50 13.69
C LEU A 154 -5.70 10.01 13.86
N ALA A 155 -6.24 10.77 12.90
CA ALA A 155 -7.62 11.22 12.93
C ALA A 155 -8.62 10.05 12.87
N VAL A 156 -8.37 9.08 11.99
CA VAL A 156 -9.18 7.84 11.90
C VAL A 156 -9.10 7.06 13.20
N LEU A 157 -7.91 6.92 13.77
CA LEU A 157 -7.73 6.20 15.03
C LEU A 157 -8.56 6.81 16.16
N ARG A 158 -8.55 8.14 16.30
CA ARG A 158 -9.38 8.85 17.30
C ARG A 158 -10.87 8.61 17.10
N CYS A 159 -11.31 8.53 15.86
CA CYS A 159 -12.70 8.22 15.52
C CYS A 159 -13.09 6.79 15.91
N LEU A 160 -12.18 5.83 15.78
CA LEU A 160 -12.39 4.44 16.17
C LEU A 160 -12.37 4.26 17.69
N GLU A 161 -11.40 4.88 18.38
CA GLU A 161 -11.27 4.84 19.85
C GLU A 161 -12.48 5.43 20.58
N GLN A 162 -13.23 6.34 19.95
CA GLN A 162 -14.44 6.95 20.52
C GLN A 162 -15.75 6.27 20.12
N SER A 163 -15.72 5.41 19.11
CA SER A 163 -16.90 4.64 18.74
C SER A 163 -17.01 3.50 19.77
N PRO A 164 -17.98 3.52 20.71
CA PRO A 164 -18.13 2.41 21.64
C PRO A 164 -18.35 1.15 20.80
N SER A 165 -17.63 0.09 21.15
CA SER A 165 -17.86 -1.24 20.61
C SER A 165 -19.36 -1.54 20.76
N GLU A 166 -20.11 -1.58 19.66
CA GLU A 166 -21.44 -2.17 19.69
C GLU A 166 -21.23 -3.68 19.91
N ASP A 167 -21.43 -4.10 21.16
CA ASP A 167 -21.58 -5.50 21.59
C ASP A 167 -22.77 -6.18 20.87
#